data_AF-A0A937PJ22-F1
#
_entry.id   AF-A0A937PJ22-F1
#
_cell.length_a   1.000
_cell.length_b   1.000
_cell.length_c   1.000
_cell.angle_alpha   90.00
_cell.angle_beta   90.00
_cell.angle_gamma   90.00
#
_symmetry.space_group_name_H-M   'P 1'
#
loop_
_entity.id
_entity.type
_entity.pdbx_description
1 polymer ?
#
loop_
_entity_poly.entity_id
_entity_poly.type
_entity_poly.pdbx_seq_one_letter_code
_entity_poly.pdbx_strand_id
1 'polypeptide(L)'
;MKTRRPIKVKVYVRAITAILLLTIWALVTFTGILIWAAPSVQRSGQQLLLFDLTKSEWGDIHFWVAVATVAVTLIHIIIDWKALRGVIRYLVSVHRERGIRG
;
A
#
# COMPACT_ATOMS: atom_id res chain seq x y z
N MET A 1 1.73 40.46 11.27
CA MET A 1 0.43 39.87 10.89
C MET A 1 0.67 38.43 10.44
N LYS A 2 0.38 37.43 11.29
CA LYS A 2 0.69 36.01 11.01
C LYS A 2 -0.40 35.44 10.08
N THR A 3 -0.18 35.52 8.77
CA THR A 3 -1.08 34.97 7.75
C THR A 3 -1.28 33.47 8.01
N ARG A 4 -2.44 33.08 8.53
CA ARG A 4 -2.83 31.66 8.64
C ARG A 4 -3.05 31.15 7.23
N ARG A 5 -2.11 30.35 6.70
CA ARG A 5 -2.28 29.68 5.41
C ARG A 5 -3.53 28.79 5.51
N PRO A 6 -4.44 28.83 4.51
CA PRO A 6 -5.63 27.98 4.55
C PRO A 6 -5.18 26.52 4.58
N ILE A 7 -5.63 25.78 5.58
CA ILE A 7 -5.38 24.35 5.71
C ILE A 7 -6.02 23.69 4.50
N LYS A 8 -5.20 23.22 3.56
CA LYS A 8 -5.67 22.46 2.41
C LYS A 8 -6.01 21.06 2.89
N VAL A 9 -7.21 20.87 3.46
CA VAL A 9 -7.71 19.59 4.00
C VAL A 9 -7.44 18.43 3.04
N LYS A 10 -7.58 18.67 1.73
CA LYS A 10 -7.28 17.71 0.67
C LYS A 10 -5.84 17.17 0.66
N VAL A 11 -4.85 18.00 1.01
CA VAL A 11 -3.45 17.59 1.12
C VAL A 11 -3.24 16.70 2.34
N TYR A 12 -3.87 17.03 3.47
CA TYR A 12 -3.80 16.23 4.69
C TYR A 12 -4.47 14.86 4.50
N VAL A 13 -5.66 14.81 3.89
CA VAL A 13 -6.33 13.55 3.58
C VAL A 13 -5.43 12.67 2.71
N ARG A 14 -4.85 13.22 1.64
CA ARG A 14 -3.93 12.48 0.77
C ARG A 14 -2.69 11.97 1.50
N ALA A 15 -2.08 12.80 2.36
CA ALA A 15 -0.92 12.41 3.14
C ALA A 15 -1.25 11.29 4.15
N ILE A 16 -2.39 11.40 4.84
CA ILE A 16 -2.88 10.39 5.78
C ILE A 16 -3.14 9.07 5.04
N THR A 17 -3.83 9.11 3.89
CA THR A 17 -4.09 7.89 3.12
C THR A 17 -2.81 7.25 2.59
N ALA A 18 -1.84 8.06 2.16
CA ALA A 18 -0.54 7.54 1.71
C ALA A 18 0.23 6.86 2.86
N ILE A 19 0.28 7.49 4.05
CA ILE A 19 0.93 6.90 5.23
C ILE A 19 0.21 5.62 5.64
N LEU A 20 -1.12 5.63 5.69
CA LEU A 20 -1.92 4.46 6.04
C LEU A 20 -1.64 3.30 5.08
N LEU A 21 -1.66 3.55 3.77
CA LEU A 21 -1.35 2.54 2.76
C LEU A 21 0.07 2.01 2.90
N LEU A 22 1.07 2.87 3.09
CA LEU A 22 2.45 2.44 3.30
C LEU A 22 2.56 1.51 4.52
N THR A 23 1.89 1.85 5.61
CA THR A 23 1.93 1.08 6.86
C THR A 23 1.28 -0.30 6.66
N ILE A 24 0.12 -0.35 6.01
CA ILE A 24 -0.60 -1.60 5.74
C ILE A 24 0.18 -2.49 4.76
N TRP A 25 0.72 -1.91 3.68
CA TRP A 25 1.56 -2.65 2.72
C TRP A 25 2.85 -3.19 3.36
N ALA A 26 3.46 -2.45 4.28
CA ALA A 26 4.60 -2.94 5.06
C ALA A 26 4.22 -4.15 5.91
N LEU A 27 3.04 -4.16 6.54
CA LEU A 27 2.53 -5.30 7.32
C LEU A 27 2.26 -6.53 6.44
N VAL A 28 1.66 -6.36 5.26
CA VAL A 28 1.49 -7.44 4.27
C VAL A 28 2.84 -8.01 3.87
N THR A 29 3.81 -7.14 3.58
CA THR A 29 5.16 -7.57 3.19
C THR A 29 5.85 -8.33 4.31
N PHE A 30 5.75 -7.84 5.53
CA PHE A 30 6.34 -8.47 6.72
C PHE A 30 5.76 -9.87 6.96
N THR A 31 4.43 -10.01 6.93
CA THR A 31 3.76 -11.32 7.07
C THR A 31 4.09 -12.27 5.93
N GLY A 32 4.23 -11.77 4.70
CA GLY A 32 4.67 -12.57 3.55
C GLY A 32 6.11 -13.07 3.70
N ILE A 33 7.04 -12.21 4.14
CA ILE A 33 8.43 -12.60 4.41
C ILE A 33 8.49 -13.64 5.53
N LEU A 34 7.66 -13.50 6.58
CA LEU A 34 7.58 -14.44 7.68
C LEU A 34 7.16 -15.84 7.21
N ILE A 35 6.14 -15.93 6.35
CA ILE A 35 5.69 -17.20 5.75
C ILE A 35 6.76 -17.77 4.79
N TRP A 36 7.42 -16.91 4.02
CA TRP A 36 8.46 -17.31 3.07
C TRP A 36 9.70 -17.87 3.79
N ALA A 37 10.11 -17.25 4.90
CA ALA A 37 11.22 -17.70 5.73
C ALA A 37 10.90 -18.94 6.58
N ALA A 38 9.61 -19.32 6.70
CA ALA A 38 9.20 -20.49 7.47
C ALA A 38 9.62 -21.80 6.78
N PRO A 39 10.36 -22.69 7.48
CA PRO A 39 10.92 -23.92 6.90
C PRO A 39 9.81 -24.81 6.31
N SER A 40 9.98 -25.21 5.04
CA SER A 40 9.00 -25.97 4.25
C SER A 40 9.13 -27.49 4.42
N VAL A 41 9.48 -27.97 5.62
CA VAL A 41 9.56 -29.41 5.89
C VAL A 41 8.15 -30.01 5.77
N GLN A 42 8.02 -31.26 5.31
CA GLN A 42 6.75 -31.99 5.04
C GLN A 42 5.70 -32.00 6.19
N ARG A 43 6.05 -31.54 7.40
CA ARG A 43 5.17 -31.35 8.57
C ARG A 43 4.93 -29.88 8.94
N SER A 44 5.24 -28.94 8.04
CA SER A 44 5.19 -27.49 8.24
C SER A 44 3.83 -26.94 8.72
N GLY A 45 2.74 -27.69 8.58
CA GLY A 45 1.43 -27.33 9.14
C GLY A 45 1.36 -27.40 10.67
N GLN A 46 2.29 -28.08 11.34
CA GLN A 46 2.32 -28.21 12.81
C GLN A 46 3.50 -27.46 13.46
N GLN A 47 4.35 -26.80 12.67
CA GLN A 47 5.48 -26.08 13.23
C GLN A 47 5.02 -24.68 13.65
N LEU A 48 5.11 -24.43 14.95
CA LEU A 48 4.86 -23.13 15.56
C LEU A 48 5.89 -22.13 15.04
N LEU A 49 5.40 -21.01 14.51
CA LEU A 49 6.17 -19.84 14.10
C LEU A 49 6.12 -18.78 15.21
N LEU A 50 6.42 -17.54 14.87
CA LEU A 50 6.25 -16.39 15.77
C LEU A 50 4.84 -16.38 16.39
N PHE A 51 4.80 -16.08 17.69
CA PHE A 51 3.58 -16.05 18.51
C PHE A 51 2.84 -17.38 18.65
N ASP A 52 3.53 -18.52 18.55
CA ASP A 52 2.93 -19.85 18.67
C ASP A 52 1.80 -20.11 17.66
N LEU A 53 1.87 -19.43 16.50
CA LEU A 53 0.94 -19.64 15.38
C LEU A 53 1.59 -20.54 14.33
N THR A 54 0.82 -21.45 13.76
CA THR A 54 1.25 -22.30 12.65
C THR A 54 1.46 -21.48 11.37
N LYS A 55 2.21 -22.05 10.42
CA LYS A 55 2.36 -21.47 9.07
C LYS A 55 1.00 -21.29 8.37
N SER A 56 0.04 -22.18 8.62
CA SER A 56 -1.31 -22.09 8.05
C SER A 56 -2.04 -20.86 8.58
N GLU A 57 -2.04 -20.66 9.90
CA GLU A 57 -2.71 -19.52 10.54
C GLU A 57 -2.09 -18.19 10.11
N TRP A 58 -0.75 -18.13 10.00
CA TRP A 58 -0.08 -16.97 9.42
C TRP A 58 -0.49 -16.73 7.96
N GLY A 59 -0.67 -17.80 7.18
CA GLY A 59 -1.20 -17.74 5.82
C GLY A 59 -2.60 -17.14 5.76
N ASP A 60 -3.50 -17.55 6.64
CA ASP A 60 -4.86 -17.02 6.74
C ASP A 60 -4.85 -15.53 7.12
N ILE A 61 -4.05 -15.15 8.12
CA ILE A 61 -3.85 -13.75 8.51
C ILE A 61 -3.32 -12.95 7.34
N HIS A 62 -2.28 -13.42 6.67
CA HIS A 62 -1.70 -12.75 5.51
C HIS A 62 -2.72 -12.57 4.38
N PHE A 63 -3.52 -13.60 4.09
CA PHE A 63 -4.56 -13.54 3.07
C PHE A 63 -5.61 -12.48 3.38
N TRP A 64 -6.18 -12.47 4.60
CA TRP A 64 -7.20 -11.49 4.98
C TRP A 64 -6.65 -10.06 5.02
N VAL A 65 -5.43 -9.88 5.53
CA VAL A 65 -4.76 -8.57 5.53
C VAL A 65 -4.49 -8.11 4.09
N ALA A 66 -4.03 -9.00 3.20
CA ALA A 66 -3.81 -8.67 1.79
C ALA A 66 -5.12 -8.27 1.09
N VAL A 67 -6.21 -9.01 1.28
CA VAL A 67 -7.53 -8.68 0.73
C VAL A 67 -8.01 -7.30 1.22
N ALA A 68 -7.91 -7.04 2.53
CA ALA A 68 -8.26 -5.73 3.09
C ALA A 68 -7.38 -4.60 2.51
N THR A 69 -6.08 -4.85 2.32
CA THR A 69 -5.13 -3.91 1.73
C THR A 69 -5.49 -3.55 0.29
N VAL A 70 -5.85 -4.55 -0.52
CA VAL A 70 -6.29 -4.33 -1.90
C VAL A 70 -7.59 -3.51 -1.91
N ALA A 71 -8.57 -3.85 -1.07
CA ALA A 71 -9.82 -3.11 -0.99
C ALA A 71 -9.60 -1.62 -0.61
N VAL A 72 -8.77 -1.34 0.40
CA VAL A 72 -8.42 0.03 0.80
C VAL A 72 -7.67 0.77 -0.32
N THR A 73 -6.78 0.07 -1.03
CA THR A 73 -6.05 0.63 -2.18
C THR A 73 -7.00 1.04 -3.30
N LEU A 74 -8.00 0.21 -3.63
CA LEU A 74 -9.02 0.55 -4.62
C LEU A 74 -9.84 1.78 -4.21
N ILE A 75 -10.28 1.82 -2.96
CA ILE A 75 -11.02 2.97 -2.41
C ILE A 75 -10.17 4.25 -2.49
N HIS A 76 -8.89 4.18 -2.13
CA HIS A 76 -7.95 5.29 -2.25
C HIS A 76 -7.84 5.79 -3.70
N ILE A 77 -7.68 4.90 -4.67
CA ILE A 77 -7.60 5.25 -6.10
C ILE A 77 -8.88 5.97 -6.56
N ILE A 78 -10.05 5.51 -6.13
CA ILE A 78 -11.34 6.13 -6.47
C ILE A 78 -11.43 7.55 -5.90
N ILE A 79 -11.08 7.74 -4.62
CA ILE A 79 -11.10 9.05 -3.95
C ILE A 79 -10.12 10.01 -4.63
N ASP A 80 -8.92 9.55 -4.95
CA ASP A 80 -7.85 10.36 -5.55
C ASP A 80 -7.88 10.37 -7.09
N TRP A 81 -8.91 9.79 -7.73
CA TRP A 81 -9.02 9.64 -9.19
C TRP A 81 -8.83 10.96 -9.96
N LYS A 82 -9.34 12.07 -9.42
CA LYS A 82 -9.17 13.42 -10.03
C LYS A 82 -7.69 13.87 -9.99
N ALA A 83 -6.98 13.61 -8.89
CA ALA A 83 -5.57 13.95 -8.77
C ALA A 83 -4.71 13.03 -9.67
N LEU A 84 -5.03 11.73 -9.69
CA LEU A 84 -4.36 10.75 -10.52
C LEU A 84 -4.46 11.10 -12.01
N ARG A 85 -5.66 11.43 -12.51
CA ARG A 85 -5.84 11.91 -13.90
C ARG A 85 -5.07 13.20 -14.21
N GLY A 86 -4.85 14.06 -13.22
CA GLY A 86 -4.01 15.25 -13.36
C GLY A 86 -2.55 14.89 -13.53
N VAL A 87 -2.04 14.01 -12.67
CA VAL A 87 -0.65 13.52 -12.72
C VAL A 87 -0.38 12.73 -14.01
N ILE A 88 -1.29 11.83 -14.41
CA ILE A 88 -1.14 11.06 -15.65
C ILE A 88 -1.09 12.01 -16.86
N ARG A 89 -2.01 12.98 -16.94
CA ARG A 89 -2.00 13.97 -18.03
C ARG A 89 -0.70 14.79 -18.04
N TYR A 90 -0.22 15.19 -16.87
CA TYR A 90 1.04 15.90 -16.74
C TYR A 90 2.24 15.05 -17.20
N LEU A 91 2.35 13.79 -16.75
CA LEU A 91 3.44 12.90 -17.14
C LEU A 91 3.44 12.64 -18.66
N VAL A 92 2.26 12.41 -19.24
CA VAL A 92 2.11 12.22 -20.69
C VAL A 92 2.43 13.51 -21.46
N SER A 93 2.00 14.69 -20.97
CA SER A 93 2.29 15.96 -21.65
C SER A 93 3.77 16.35 -21.57
N VAL A 94 4.42 16.12 -20.43
CA VAL A 94 5.86 16.37 -20.25
C VAL A 94 6.69 15.49 -21.19
N HIS A 95 6.29 14.24 -21.41
CA HIS A 95 6.97 13.38 -22.36
C HIS A 95 6.77 13.84 -23.81
N ARG A 96 5.56 14.30 -24.15
CA ARG A 96 5.26 14.86 -25.48
C ARG A 96 6.06 16.13 -25.80
N GLU A 97 6.27 17.02 -24.83
CA GLU A 97 7.09 18.22 -25.06
C GLU A 97 8.59 17.93 -25.21
N ARG A 98 9.11 16.88 -24.57
CA ARG A 98 10.52 16.47 -24.74
C ARG A 98 10.78 15.81 -26.09
N GLY A 99 9.81 15.10 -26.66
CA GLY A 99 9.95 14.49 -28.00
C GLY A 99 9.85 15.45 -29.18
N ILE A 100 9.41 16.70 -28.96
CA ILE A 100 9.33 17.74 -30.01
C ILE A 100 10.59 18.62 -30.04
N ARG A 101 11.42 18.58 -28.98
CA ARG A 101 12.64 19.40 -28.82
C ARG A 101 13.96 18.61 -28.94
N GLY A 102 13.92 17.31 -29.18
CA GLY A 102 15.08 16.46 -29.46
C GLY A 102 15.07 16.04 -30.93
#